data_AF-A0A529I282-F1
#
_entry.id   AF-A0A529I282-F1
#
_cell.length_a   1.000
_cell.length_b   1.000
_cell.length_c   1.000
_cell.angle_alpha   90.00
_cell.angle_beta   90.00
_cell.angle_gamma   90.00
#
_symmetry.space_group_name_H-M   'P 1'
#
loop_
_entity.id
_entity.type
_entity.pdbx_description
1 polymer ?
#
loop_
_entity_poly.entity_id
_entity_poly.type
_entity_poly.pdbx_seq_one_letter_code
_entity_poly.pdbx_strand_id
1 'polypeptide(L)'
;MLTGPRHREYPPKTRHDLTRELFAELHARGLTIQAIAEGVSYPGGTLKRWRNGRGRPRVIDLENVGAQYGLDLAIEVLPMAGVAPERSPYKWEPRTASPVTRELFQLMSDWGVWPASVARAIGMTPYTFKAWARGHRSPYINEMEAAAHAIGCRLAWVKR
;
A
#
# COMPACT_ATOMS: atom_id res chain seq x y z
N MET A 1 23.57 -14.02 -29.08
CA MET A 1 23.31 -14.36 -27.66
C MET A 1 23.64 -13.12 -26.84
N LEU A 2 22.64 -12.42 -26.30
CA LEU A 2 22.84 -11.25 -25.44
C LEU A 2 22.25 -11.58 -24.07
N THR A 3 23.11 -11.99 -23.13
CA THR A 3 22.75 -12.11 -21.72
C THR A 3 22.91 -10.74 -21.07
N GLY A 4 21.84 -9.94 -21.09
CA GLY A 4 21.74 -8.75 -20.25
C GLY A 4 21.75 -9.13 -18.76
N PRO A 5 22.17 -8.21 -17.87
CA PRO A 5 22.18 -8.46 -16.44
C PRO A 5 20.76 -8.80 -15.96
N ARG A 6 20.61 -9.95 -15.31
CA ARG A 6 19.34 -10.36 -14.68
C ARG A 6 19.07 -9.38 -13.54
N HIS A 7 18.18 -8.42 -13.79
CA HIS A 7 17.54 -7.63 -12.75
C HIS A 7 16.95 -8.61 -11.73
N ARG A 8 17.51 -8.67 -10.52
CA ARG A 8 16.79 -9.19 -9.36
C ARG A 8 15.75 -8.13 -9.00
N GLU A 9 14.66 -8.12 -9.75
CA GLU A 9 13.43 -7.48 -9.28
C GLU A 9 13.03 -8.21 -8.00
N TYR A 10 13.20 -7.55 -6.86
CA TYR A 10 12.52 -8.02 -5.66
C TYR A 10 11.03 -7.86 -5.94
N PRO A 11 10.23 -8.93 -5.92
CA PRO A 11 8.80 -8.79 -6.16
C PRO A 11 8.24 -7.82 -5.11
N PRO A 12 7.32 -6.91 -5.50
CA PRO A 12 6.65 -6.05 -4.54
C PRO A 12 5.99 -6.94 -3.47
N LYS A 13 5.96 -6.47 -2.21
CA LYS A 13 5.21 -7.17 -1.18
C LYS A 13 3.77 -7.31 -1.67
N THR A 14 3.26 -8.53 -1.63
CA THR A 14 1.86 -8.79 -1.95
C THR A 14 1.00 -8.46 -0.74
N ARG A 15 -0.31 -8.32 -0.98
CA ARG A 15 -1.29 -8.16 0.11
C ARG A 15 -1.14 -9.26 1.15
N HIS A 16 -0.84 -10.47 0.69
CA HIS A 16 -0.63 -11.60 1.57
C HIS A 16 0.62 -11.41 2.43
N ASP A 17 1.71 -10.91 1.86
CA ASP A 17 2.94 -10.61 2.59
C ASP A 17 2.73 -9.53 3.65
N LEU A 18 2.13 -8.38 3.30
CA LEU A 18 1.85 -7.32 4.28
C LEU A 18 0.91 -7.77 5.39
N THR A 19 -0.12 -8.55 5.04
CA THR A 19 -1.04 -9.10 6.03
C THR A 19 -0.31 -10.08 6.95
N ARG A 20 0.52 -10.97 6.38
CA ARG A 20 1.31 -11.94 7.15
C ARG A 20 2.30 -11.25 8.07
N GLU A 21 3.01 -10.23 7.59
CA GLU A 21 3.96 -9.44 8.37
C GLU A 21 3.28 -8.75 9.55
N LEU A 22 2.14 -8.08 9.32
CA LEU A 22 1.36 -7.47 10.40
C LEU A 22 1.02 -8.49 11.48
N PHE A 23 0.41 -9.62 11.09
CA PHE A 23 0.01 -10.64 12.07
C PHE A 23 1.20 -11.36 12.71
N ALA A 24 2.35 -11.49 12.02
CA ALA A 24 3.56 -12.03 12.58
C ALA A 24 4.14 -11.09 13.66
N GLU A 25 4.19 -9.78 13.40
CA GLU A 25 4.62 -8.77 14.38
C GLU A 25 3.67 -8.71 15.58
N LEU A 26 2.35 -8.72 15.36
CA LEU A 26 1.37 -8.76 16.46
C LEU A 26 1.48 -10.04 17.28
N HIS A 27 1.69 -11.19 16.64
CA HIS A 27 1.89 -12.46 17.32
C HIS A 27 3.21 -12.50 18.09
N ALA A 28 4.29 -11.93 17.55
CA ALA A 28 5.58 -11.81 18.23
C ALA A 28 5.48 -10.97 19.52
N ARG A 29 4.51 -10.06 19.57
CA ARG A 29 4.14 -9.27 20.77
C ARG A 29 3.19 -10.01 21.71
N GLY A 30 2.89 -11.29 21.46
CA GLY A 30 2.01 -12.13 22.29
C GLY A 30 0.51 -11.89 22.08
N LEU A 31 0.10 -11.16 21.05
CA LEU A 31 -1.31 -10.83 20.84
C LEU A 31 -2.07 -11.96 20.13
N THR A 32 -3.22 -12.32 20.69
CA THR A 32 -4.16 -13.26 20.07
C THR A 32 -5.12 -12.53 19.13
N ILE A 33 -5.79 -13.25 18.21
CA ILE A 33 -6.82 -12.64 17.34
C ILE A 33 -7.96 -12.02 18.16
N GLN A 34 -8.29 -12.60 19.30
CA GLN A 34 -9.30 -12.07 20.20
C GLN A 34 -8.82 -10.75 20.84
N ALA A 35 -7.60 -10.73 21.39
CA ALA A 35 -7.02 -9.51 21.96
C ALA A 35 -6.86 -8.39 20.90
N ILE A 36 -6.55 -8.75 19.66
CA ILE A 36 -6.52 -7.80 18.54
C ILE A 36 -7.93 -7.25 18.30
N ALA A 37 -8.95 -8.11 18.20
CA ALA A 37 -10.33 -7.72 17.96
C ALA A 37 -10.94 -6.86 19.09
N GLU A 38 -10.47 -7.01 20.33
CA GLU A 38 -10.89 -6.17 21.46
C GLU A 38 -10.29 -4.75 21.37
N GLY A 39 -9.12 -4.60 20.75
CA GLY A 39 -8.44 -3.32 20.60
C GLY A 39 -8.80 -2.54 19.32
N VAL A 40 -9.50 -3.16 18.36
CA VAL A 40 -9.81 -2.54 17.06
C VAL A 40 -11.27 -2.79 16.67
N SER A 41 -11.85 -1.95 15.81
CA SER A 41 -13.26 -2.10 15.38
C SER A 41 -13.52 -3.20 14.34
N TYR A 42 -12.70 -4.27 14.32
CA TYR A 42 -12.83 -5.38 13.37
C TYR A 42 -13.18 -6.68 14.10
N PRO A 43 -14.26 -7.39 13.69
CA PRO A 43 -14.62 -8.67 14.29
C PRO A 43 -13.49 -9.71 14.15
N GLY A 44 -13.29 -10.54 15.17
CA GLY A 44 -12.25 -11.59 15.15
C GLY A 44 -12.36 -12.55 13.96
N GLY A 45 -13.57 -12.84 13.48
CA GLY A 45 -13.79 -13.62 12.25
C GLY A 45 -13.25 -12.95 10.98
N THR A 46 -13.30 -11.63 10.89
CA THR A 46 -12.70 -10.85 9.79
C THR A 46 -11.18 -10.87 9.87
N LEU A 47 -10.61 -10.62 11.04
CA LEU A 47 -9.16 -10.69 11.27
C LEU A 47 -8.61 -12.09 10.98
N LYS A 48 -9.32 -13.15 11.39
CA LYS A 48 -8.96 -14.55 11.07
C LYS A 48 -8.98 -14.82 9.57
N ARG A 49 -9.95 -14.28 8.82
CA ARG A 49 -9.99 -14.39 7.35
C ARG A 49 -8.81 -13.65 6.71
N TRP A 50 -8.43 -12.49 7.22
CA TRP A 50 -7.27 -11.74 6.73
C TRP A 50 -5.98 -12.53 6.97
N ARG A 51 -5.73 -12.95 8.22
CA ARG A 51 -4.55 -13.76 8.59
C ARG A 51 -4.40 -15.00 7.72
N ASN A 52 -5.50 -15.68 7.42
CA ASN A 52 -5.49 -16.92 6.64
C ASN A 52 -5.51 -16.66 5.11
N GLY A 53 -5.32 -15.42 4.65
CA GLY A 53 -5.26 -15.06 3.23
C GLY A 53 -6.59 -15.10 2.48
N ARG A 54 -7.72 -15.30 3.16
CA ARG A 54 -9.07 -15.41 2.56
C ARG A 54 -9.80 -14.06 2.47
N GLY A 55 -9.29 -13.02 3.10
CA GLY A 55 -9.86 -11.67 3.05
C GLY A 55 -9.07 -10.70 2.17
N ARG A 56 -9.70 -9.56 1.86
CA ARG A 56 -9.10 -8.46 1.10
C ARG A 56 -9.18 -7.16 1.93
N PRO A 57 -8.31 -6.98 2.93
CA PRO A 57 -8.31 -5.73 3.69
C PRO A 57 -8.03 -4.54 2.76
N ARG A 58 -8.61 -3.38 3.10
CA ARG A 58 -8.20 -2.11 2.51
C ARG A 58 -6.93 -1.64 3.18
N VAL A 59 -6.19 -0.74 2.52
CA VAL A 59 -4.97 -0.16 3.10
C VAL A 59 -5.26 0.46 4.47
N ILE A 60 -6.32 1.27 4.55
CA ILE A 60 -6.75 1.91 5.79
C ILE A 60 -7.09 0.92 6.90
N ASP A 61 -7.55 -0.27 6.53
CA ASP A 61 -7.89 -1.27 7.54
C ASP A 61 -6.64 -1.86 8.18
N LEU A 62 -5.58 -2.06 7.39
CA LEU A 62 -4.29 -2.46 7.94
C LEU A 62 -3.64 -1.33 8.74
N GLU A 63 -3.64 -0.10 8.22
CA GLU A 63 -3.12 1.08 8.91
C GLU A 63 -3.75 1.19 10.31
N ASN A 64 -5.08 1.09 10.42
CA ASN A 64 -5.78 1.19 11.69
C ASN A 64 -5.35 0.10 12.69
N VAL A 65 -5.21 -1.15 12.22
CA VAL A 65 -4.76 -2.24 13.09
C VAL A 65 -3.31 -2.05 13.50
N GLY A 66 -2.41 -1.73 12.57
CA GLY A 66 -1.01 -1.49 12.87
C GLY A 66 -0.82 -0.34 13.86
N ALA A 67 -1.47 0.80 13.59
CA ALA A 67 -1.35 2.01 14.39
C ALA A 67 -1.78 1.79 15.85
N GLN A 68 -2.86 1.01 16.08
CA GLN A 68 -3.31 0.62 17.43
C GLN A 68 -2.22 -0.06 18.26
N TYR A 69 -1.28 -0.74 17.59
CA TYR A 69 -0.18 -1.46 18.22
C TYR A 69 1.18 -0.84 17.88
N GLY A 70 1.27 0.43 17.47
CA GLY A 70 2.56 1.09 17.22
C GLY A 70 3.36 0.48 16.05
N LEU A 71 2.65 0.06 15.00
CA LEU A 71 3.21 -0.36 13.71
C LEU A 71 2.67 0.59 12.64
N ASP A 72 3.54 1.14 11.80
CA ASP A 72 3.13 2.01 10.71
C ASP A 72 3.35 1.31 9.37
N LEU A 73 2.35 1.40 8.49
CA LEU A 73 2.50 1.03 7.09
C LEU A 73 3.14 2.23 6.38
N ALA A 74 4.12 1.98 5.53
CA ALA A 74 4.89 3.01 4.83
C ALA A 74 5.19 2.60 3.39
N ILE A 75 5.59 3.58 2.57
CA ILE A 75 6.09 3.35 1.20
C ILE A 75 7.62 3.36 1.20
N GLU A 76 8.21 2.29 0.70
CA GLU A 76 9.65 2.18 0.49
C GLU A 76 9.99 2.28 -1.00
N VAL A 77 10.99 3.08 -1.34
CA VAL A 77 11.50 3.22 -2.71
C VAL A 77 12.34 2.00 -3.08
N LEU A 78 12.09 1.42 -4.26
CA LEU A 78 12.91 0.34 -4.79
C LEU A 78 14.17 0.92 -5.46
N PRO A 79 15.34 0.25 -5.37
CA PRO A 79 16.53 0.69 -6.08
C PRO A 79 16.41 0.47 -7.60
N MET A 80 15.75 1.42 -8.30
CA MET A 80 15.65 1.69 -9.76
C MET A 80 15.06 0.57 -10.66
N ALA A 81 14.28 0.79 -11.74
CA ALA A 81 13.99 1.96 -12.59
C ALA A 81 12.63 1.79 -13.31
N GLY A 82 12.00 2.88 -13.77
CA GLY A 82 11.22 2.84 -15.02
C GLY A 82 9.79 3.36 -15.01
N VAL A 83 9.56 4.62 -14.61
CA VAL A 83 8.56 5.44 -15.32
C VAL A 83 9.19 6.78 -15.63
N ALA A 84 9.32 7.08 -16.93
CA ALA A 84 9.75 8.39 -17.38
C ALA A 84 8.71 9.44 -16.92
N PRO A 85 9.13 10.54 -16.27
CA PRO A 85 8.22 11.56 -15.82
C PRO A 85 7.56 12.25 -17.02
N GLU A 86 6.27 12.00 -17.23
CA GLU A 86 5.42 12.95 -17.95
C GLU A 86 5.22 14.14 -17.01
N ARG A 87 6.14 15.11 -17.06
CA ARG A 87 6.15 16.32 -16.23
C ARG A 87 4.73 16.89 -16.11
N SER A 88 4.10 16.65 -14.96
CA SER A 88 2.83 17.27 -14.60
C SER A 88 3.09 18.75 -14.31
N PRO A 89 2.41 19.70 -14.98
CA PRO A 89 2.45 21.10 -14.59
C PRO A 89 1.60 21.41 -13.34
N TYR A 90 0.91 20.41 -12.78
CA TYR A 90 -0.02 20.61 -11.67
C TYR A 90 0.47 19.92 -10.40
N LYS A 91 0.73 20.74 -9.38
CA LYS A 91 0.86 20.33 -7.99
C LYS A 91 -0.53 20.03 -7.44
N TRP A 92 -0.69 18.90 -6.77
CA TRP A 92 -1.99 18.45 -6.31
C TRP A 92 -1.90 17.94 -4.87
N GLU A 93 -2.86 18.33 -4.04
CA GLU A 93 -2.88 17.95 -2.63
C GLU A 93 -3.91 16.84 -2.39
N PRO A 94 -3.48 15.65 -1.93
CA PRO A 94 -4.38 14.55 -1.63
C PRO A 94 -5.18 14.86 -0.36
N ARG A 95 -6.51 14.74 -0.44
CA ARG A 95 -7.44 14.90 0.69
C ARG A 95 -7.78 13.57 1.39
N THR A 96 -7.07 12.51 1.07
CA THR A 96 -7.23 11.20 1.70
C THR A 96 -6.86 11.23 3.19
N ALA A 97 -7.57 10.43 3.99
CA ALA A 97 -7.27 10.22 5.40
C ALA A 97 -6.17 9.18 5.63
N SER A 98 -5.90 8.31 4.66
CA SER A 98 -4.82 7.30 4.75
C SER A 98 -3.46 8.00 4.55
N PRO A 99 -2.56 7.99 5.56
CA PRO A 99 -1.23 8.57 5.43
C PRO A 99 -0.43 7.94 4.29
N VAL A 100 -0.51 6.62 4.11
CA VAL A 100 0.20 5.89 3.05
C VAL A 100 -0.34 6.28 1.67
N THR A 101 -1.66 6.42 1.53
CA THR A 101 -2.26 6.89 0.28
C THR A 101 -1.81 8.32 -0.04
N ARG A 102 -1.72 9.18 0.97
CA ARG A 102 -1.22 10.56 0.80
C ARG A 102 0.24 10.57 0.37
N GLU A 103 1.08 9.75 1.01
CA GLU A 103 2.50 9.62 0.70
C GLU A 103 2.73 9.15 -0.74
N LEU A 104 1.97 8.16 -1.23
CA LEU A 104 2.04 7.72 -2.63
C LEU A 104 1.88 8.88 -3.58
N PHE A 105 0.85 9.68 -3.34
CA PHE A 105 0.49 10.78 -4.21
C PHE A 105 1.45 11.96 -4.12
N GLN A 106 2.05 12.17 -2.94
CA GLN A 106 3.15 13.11 -2.78
C GLN A 106 4.37 12.66 -3.58
N LEU A 107 4.78 11.39 -3.46
CA LEU A 107 5.88 10.82 -4.24
C LEU A 107 5.64 10.92 -5.74
N MET A 108 4.42 10.63 -6.19
CA MET A 108 4.03 10.82 -7.59
C MET A 108 4.17 12.27 -8.04
N SER A 109 3.75 13.23 -7.21
CA SER A 109 3.91 14.65 -7.50
C SER A 109 5.40 15.04 -7.58
N ASP A 110 6.21 14.58 -6.64
CA ASP A 110 7.64 14.90 -6.54
C ASP A 110 8.43 14.31 -7.71
N TRP A 111 8.06 13.11 -8.17
CA TRP A 111 8.64 12.45 -9.33
C TRP A 111 8.01 12.87 -10.66
N GLY A 112 7.04 13.78 -10.66
CA GLY A 112 6.37 14.23 -11.87
C GLY A 112 5.61 13.12 -12.60
N VAL A 113 5.08 12.14 -11.87
CA VAL A 113 4.28 11.03 -12.40
C VAL A 113 2.80 11.39 -12.39
N TRP A 114 2.15 11.29 -13.55
CA TRP A 114 0.75 11.66 -13.70
C TRP A 114 -0.20 10.57 -13.15
N PRO A 115 -1.20 10.92 -12.29
CA PRO A 115 -2.15 9.95 -11.72
C PRO A 115 -2.92 9.13 -12.74
N ALA A 116 -3.32 9.72 -13.87
CA ALA A 116 -4.03 8.96 -14.90
C ALA A 116 -3.12 7.94 -15.61
N SER A 117 -1.81 8.20 -15.69
CA SER A 117 -0.84 7.29 -16.32
C SER A 117 -0.62 6.07 -15.42
N VAL A 118 -0.51 6.26 -14.10
CA VAL A 118 -0.48 5.15 -13.13
C VAL A 118 -1.81 4.37 -13.14
N ALA A 119 -2.95 5.06 -13.13
CA ALA A 119 -4.26 4.40 -13.20
C ALA A 119 -4.37 3.49 -14.43
N ARG A 120 -3.98 3.98 -15.62
CA ARG A 120 -3.95 3.18 -16.84
C ARG A 120 -2.98 2.01 -16.74
N ALA A 121 -1.77 2.22 -16.21
CA ALA A 121 -0.75 1.19 -16.05
C ALA A 121 -1.22 0.02 -15.17
N ILE A 122 -2.05 0.28 -14.16
CA ILE A 122 -2.61 -0.74 -13.26
C ILE A 122 -4.01 -1.23 -13.67
N GLY A 123 -4.49 -0.87 -14.87
CA GLY A 123 -5.79 -1.30 -15.38
C GLY A 123 -7.00 -0.65 -14.68
N MET A 124 -6.82 0.52 -14.08
CA MET A 124 -7.84 1.26 -13.33
C MET A 124 -8.30 2.52 -14.08
N THR A 125 -9.56 2.92 -13.88
CA THR A 125 -10.04 4.19 -14.41
C THR A 125 -9.43 5.38 -13.67
N PRO A 126 -9.06 6.47 -14.36
CA PRO A 126 -8.57 7.69 -13.72
C PRO A 126 -9.56 8.25 -12.67
N TYR A 127 -10.86 8.02 -12.86
CA TYR A 127 -11.90 8.39 -11.89
C TYR A 127 -11.73 7.69 -10.55
N THR A 128 -11.49 6.37 -10.55
CA THR A 128 -11.32 5.58 -9.31
C THR A 128 -10.07 6.04 -8.56
N PHE A 129 -8.97 6.22 -9.29
CA PHE A 129 -7.72 6.69 -8.72
C PHE A 129 -7.85 8.11 -8.13
N LYS A 130 -8.60 8.99 -8.81
CA LYS A 130 -8.97 10.32 -8.30
C LYS A 130 -9.87 10.26 -7.06
N ALA A 131 -10.73 9.25 -6.94
CA ALA A 131 -11.54 9.05 -5.75
C ALA A 131 -10.68 8.67 -4.53
N TRP A 132 -9.57 7.95 -4.72
CA TRP A 132 -8.59 7.71 -3.65
C TRP A 132 -7.91 8.99 -3.20
N ALA A 133 -7.42 9.79 -4.15
CA ALA A 133 -6.81 11.09 -3.88
C ALA A 133 -7.71 12.01 -3.06
N ARG A 134 -9.02 11.93 -3.26
CA ARG A 134 -10.03 12.73 -2.55
C ARG A 134 -10.52 12.10 -1.24
N GLY A 135 -10.09 10.88 -0.91
CA GLY A 135 -10.59 10.15 0.26
C GLY A 135 -12.03 9.63 0.12
N HIS A 136 -12.63 9.71 -1.07
CA HIS A 136 -14.00 9.21 -1.30
C HIS A 136 -14.06 7.68 -1.36
N ARG A 137 -12.91 7.03 -1.65
CA ARG A 137 -12.77 5.58 -1.68
C ARG A 137 -11.39 5.20 -1.17
N SER A 138 -11.31 4.22 -0.27
CA SER A 138 -10.03 3.65 0.14
C SER A 138 -9.58 2.58 -0.85
N PRO A 139 -8.29 2.55 -1.23
CA PRO A 139 -7.73 1.49 -2.06
C PRO A 139 -7.75 0.15 -1.31
N TYR A 140 -7.98 -0.94 -2.04
CA TYR A 140 -7.54 -2.24 -1.57
C TYR A 140 -6.01 -2.33 -1.61
N ILE A 141 -5.43 -3.13 -0.73
CA ILE A 141 -3.97 -3.26 -0.64
C ILE A 141 -3.35 -3.65 -1.97
N ASN A 142 -3.93 -4.61 -2.69
CA ASN A 142 -3.41 -5.04 -3.98
C ASN A 142 -3.47 -3.94 -5.05
N GLU A 143 -4.46 -3.05 -4.96
CA GLU A 143 -4.55 -1.91 -5.87
C GLU A 143 -3.48 -0.86 -5.53
N MET A 144 -3.23 -0.65 -4.23
CA MET A 144 -2.18 0.22 -3.73
C MET A 144 -0.77 -0.29 -4.05
N GLU A 145 -0.54 -1.59 -3.90
CA GLU A 145 0.72 -2.26 -4.27
C GLU A 145 1.01 -2.12 -5.75
N ALA A 146 0.00 -2.32 -6.59
CA ALA A 146 0.13 -2.12 -8.03
C ALA A 146 0.51 -0.67 -8.35
N ALA A 147 -0.12 0.31 -7.69
CA ALA A 147 0.19 1.73 -7.89
C ALA A 147 1.60 2.11 -7.40
N ALA A 148 2.01 1.62 -6.22
CA ALA A 148 3.35 1.82 -5.68
C ALA A 148 4.40 1.20 -6.60
N HIS A 149 4.18 -0.05 -7.04
CA HIS A 149 5.07 -0.73 -7.98
C HIS A 149 5.18 0.01 -9.31
N ALA A 150 4.06 0.50 -9.83
CA ALA A 150 4.02 1.27 -11.07
C ALA A 150 4.86 2.55 -11.00
N ILE A 151 5.24 3.04 -9.82
CA ILE A 151 6.14 4.19 -9.68
C ILE A 151 7.53 3.81 -9.14
N GLY A 152 7.84 2.52 -8.99
CA GLY A 152 9.14 2.06 -8.47
C GLY A 152 9.22 2.03 -6.94
N CYS A 153 8.09 1.83 -6.26
CA CYS A 153 8.01 1.68 -4.80
C CYS A 153 7.39 0.33 -4.40
N ARG A 154 7.48 0.01 -3.11
CA ARG A 154 6.74 -1.06 -2.45
C ARG A 154 6.13 -0.56 -1.14
N LEU A 155 5.17 -1.31 -0.61
CA LEU A 155 4.66 -1.09 0.75
C LEU A 155 5.50 -1.89 1.75
N ALA A 156 5.63 -1.41 2.99
CA ALA A 156 6.31 -2.10 4.08
C ALA A 156 5.80 -1.68 5.47
N TRP A 157 6.01 -2.56 6.46
CA TRP A 157 5.78 -2.24 7.87
C TRP A 157 7.05 -1.71 8.53
N VAL A 158 6.90 -0.60 9.25
CA VAL A 158 7.94 0.00 10.07
C VAL A 158 7.50 0.12 11.52
N LYS A 159 8.44 0.06 12.45
CA LYS A 159 8.19 0.21 13.89
C LYS A 159 8.27 1.70 14.24
N ARG A 160 7.33 2.18 15.05
CA ARG A 160 7.42 3.51 15.67
C ARG A 160 8.35 3.50 16.86
#